data_AF-M9R1J2-F1
#
_entry.id   AF-M9R1J2-F1
#
_cell.length_a   1.000
_cell.length_b   1.000
_cell.length_c   1.000
_cell.angle_alpha   90.00
_cell.angle_beta   90.00
_cell.angle_gamma   90.00
#
_symmetry.space_group_name_H-M   'P 1'
#
loop_
_entity.id
_entity.type
_entity.pdbx_description
1 polymer ?
#
loop_
_entity_poly.entity_id
_entity_poly.type
_entity_poly.pdbx_seq_one_letter_code
_entity_poly.pdbx_strand_id
1 'polypeptide(L)'
;MLRPSIGVDRPALTCIGNDGVAPAVSYGEQQEQSARFADLLTAQGVGPGDRVACLLPRIPELLVVMLGALRAGAVYQPLFKAFGPKAIEQRIAGSAAKLIVTDSVNRPKLDDIADPRWPYGQYYAAIEPLLLGSTTTFQEAEFSVDATCQIISDHAITNFAAAPTVYRLIIAADKD
;
A
#
# COMPACT_ATOMS: atom_id res chain seq x y z
N MET A 1 27.03 -9.90 -1.44
CA MET A 1 26.77 -9.73 -2.89
C MET A 1 26.18 -8.35 -3.11
N LEU A 2 26.81 -7.52 -3.96
CA LEU A 2 26.17 -6.31 -4.48
C LEU A 2 25.17 -6.74 -5.55
N ARG A 3 23.90 -6.34 -5.42
CA ARG A 3 22.87 -6.59 -6.43
C ARG A 3 23.16 -5.75 -7.68
N PRO A 4 22.83 -6.23 -8.90
CA PRO A 4 22.84 -5.39 -10.09
C PRO A 4 21.97 -4.14 -9.87
N SER A 5 22.43 -2.98 -10.34
CA SER A 5 21.62 -1.76 -10.32
C SER A 5 20.37 -1.96 -11.17
N ILE A 6 19.20 -1.87 -10.55
CA ILE A 6 17.93 -1.87 -11.28
C ILE A 6 17.90 -0.59 -12.13
N GLY A 7 17.65 -0.73 -13.44
CA GLY A 7 17.56 0.42 -14.34
C GLY A 7 16.41 1.34 -13.93
N VAL A 8 16.67 2.66 -13.89
CA VAL A 8 15.70 3.66 -13.40
C VAL A 8 14.41 3.67 -14.22
N ASP A 9 14.52 3.48 -15.54
CA ASP A 9 13.39 3.47 -16.47
C ASP A 9 12.56 2.16 -16.43
N ARG A 10 13.01 1.15 -15.66
CA ARG A 10 12.29 -0.12 -15.58
C ARG A 10 10.98 0.07 -14.78
N PRO A 11 9.86 -0.55 -15.19
CA PRO A 11 8.63 -0.56 -14.39
C PRO A 11 8.84 -1.10 -12.97
N ALA A 12 8.48 -0.30 -11.96
CA ALA A 12 8.41 -0.69 -10.55
C ALA A 12 6.98 -1.08 -10.14
N LEU A 13 5.98 -0.39 -10.69
CA LEU A 13 4.58 -0.52 -10.32
C LEU A 13 3.67 -0.54 -11.55
N THR A 14 2.67 -1.40 -11.53
CA THR A 14 1.54 -1.36 -12.48
C THR A 14 0.25 -1.37 -11.67
N CYS A 15 -0.61 -0.38 -11.90
CA CYS A 15 -1.92 -0.25 -11.24
C CYS A 15 -3.03 -0.64 -12.21
N ILE A 16 -4.00 -1.40 -11.71
CA ILE A 16 -5.17 -1.84 -12.45
C ILE A 16 -6.42 -1.45 -11.66
N GLY A 17 -7.22 -0.57 -12.26
CA GLY A 17 -8.49 -0.08 -11.72
C GLY A 17 -9.66 -0.47 -12.62
N ASN A 18 -10.86 0.01 -12.28
CA ASN A 18 -12.08 -0.27 -13.04
C ASN A 18 -12.02 0.30 -14.47
N ASP A 19 -11.26 1.37 -14.68
CA ASP A 19 -11.06 2.02 -15.98
C ASP A 19 -9.94 1.36 -16.82
N GLY A 20 -9.35 0.26 -16.32
CA GLY A 20 -8.30 -0.52 -16.98
C GLY A 20 -6.91 -0.38 -16.34
N VAL A 21 -5.89 -0.67 -17.14
CA VAL A 21 -4.47 -0.63 -16.72
C VAL A 21 -3.94 0.80 -16.88
N ALA A 22 -3.47 1.39 -15.78
CA ALA A 22 -2.81 2.69 -15.79
C ALA A 22 -1.36 2.56 -16.33
N PRO A 23 -0.76 3.65 -16.86
CA PRO A 23 0.66 3.68 -17.19
C PRO A 23 1.53 3.20 -16.01
N ALA A 24 2.53 2.38 -16.30
CA ALA A 24 3.42 1.86 -15.28
C ALA A 24 4.33 2.95 -14.72
N VAL A 25 4.54 2.95 -13.41
CA VAL A 25 5.48 3.87 -12.74
C VAL A 25 6.85 3.20 -12.65
N SER A 26 7.89 3.92 -13.06
CA SER A 26 9.27 3.43 -13.10
C SER A 26 9.95 3.44 -11.72
N TYR A 27 11.07 2.72 -11.58
CA TYR A 27 11.89 2.76 -10.35
C TYR A 27 12.43 4.17 -10.07
N GLY A 28 12.77 4.94 -11.11
CA GLY A 28 13.24 6.32 -11.00
C GLY A 28 12.17 7.26 -10.46
N GLU A 29 10.97 7.24 -11.04
CA GLU A 29 9.83 8.04 -10.57
C GLU A 29 9.44 7.67 -9.14
N GLN A 30 9.35 6.38 -8.83
CA GLN A 30 9.05 5.91 -7.47
C GLN A 30 10.12 6.33 -6.46
N GLN A 31 11.39 6.33 -6.86
CA GLN A 31 12.50 6.81 -6.03
C GLN A 31 12.40 8.32 -5.77
N GLU A 32 12.16 9.13 -6.80
CA GLU A 32 12.05 10.57 -6.68
C GLU A 32 10.83 10.98 -5.84
N GLN A 33 9.65 10.44 -6.14
CA GLN A 33 8.42 10.75 -5.43
C GLN A 33 8.52 10.37 -3.95
N SER A 34 9.05 9.17 -3.64
CA SER A 34 9.23 8.74 -2.24
C SER A 34 10.27 9.56 -1.49
N ALA A 35 11.32 10.07 -2.16
CA ALA A 35 12.27 11.00 -1.55
C ALA A 35 11.60 12.35 -1.22
N ARG A 36 10.93 12.97 -2.20
CA ARG A 36 10.16 14.22 -2.00
C ARG A 36 9.13 14.10 -0.88
N PHE A 37 8.47 12.95 -0.75
CA PHE A 37 7.50 12.71 0.32
C PHE A 37 8.17 12.53 1.70
N ALA A 38 9.36 11.92 1.77
CA ALA A 38 10.14 11.84 3.01
C ALA A 38 10.58 13.22 3.51
N ASP A 39 10.99 14.11 2.60
CA ASP A 39 11.34 15.49 2.92
C ASP A 39 10.11 16.26 3.45
N LEU A 40 8.93 16.07 2.84
CA LEU A 40 7.67 16.62 3.32
C LEU A 40 7.32 16.12 4.73
N LEU A 41 7.42 14.81 5.00
CA LEU A 41 7.19 14.26 6.33
C LEU A 41 8.14 14.87 7.37
N THR A 42 9.42 14.99 7.04
CA THR A 42 10.43 15.61 7.90
C THR A 42 10.12 17.08 8.17
N ALA A 43 9.64 17.83 7.16
CA ALA A 43 9.19 19.21 7.32
C ALA A 43 7.91 19.34 8.18
N GLN A 44 7.06 18.31 8.22
CA GLN A 44 5.95 18.19 9.19
C GLN A 44 6.41 17.65 10.56
N GLY A 45 7.73 17.60 10.80
CA GLY A 45 8.34 17.19 12.07
C GLY A 45 8.33 15.69 12.34
N VAL A 46 7.95 14.84 11.37
CA VAL A 46 8.03 13.37 11.50
C VAL A 46 9.49 12.93 11.48
N GLY A 47 9.86 12.06 12.41
CA GLY A 47 11.21 11.48 12.49
C GLY A 47 11.23 9.98 12.81
N PRO A 48 12.42 9.44 13.13
CA PRO A 48 12.59 8.01 13.39
C PRO A 48 11.66 7.47 14.48
N GLY A 49 10.88 6.43 14.15
CA GLY A 49 9.94 5.79 15.06
C GLY A 49 8.57 6.47 15.21
N ASP A 50 8.35 7.66 14.63
CA ASP A 50 7.00 8.23 14.50
C ASP A 50 6.15 7.36 13.55
N ARG A 51 4.85 7.21 13.83
CA ARG A 51 3.96 6.45 12.94
C ARG A 51 3.28 7.39 11.96
N VAL A 52 3.26 7.04 10.67
CA VAL A 52 2.53 7.75 9.60
C VAL A 52 1.44 6.82 9.09
N ALA A 53 0.18 7.08 9.43
CA ALA A 53 -0.93 6.28 8.95
C ALA A 53 -1.32 6.63 7.52
N CYS A 54 -1.85 5.66 6.77
CA CYS A 54 -2.17 5.81 5.36
C CYS A 54 -3.50 5.11 5.04
N LEU A 55 -4.53 5.90 4.77
CA LEU A 55 -5.85 5.48 4.30
C LEU A 55 -5.99 5.89 2.82
N LEU A 56 -5.24 5.20 1.94
CA LEU A 56 -5.31 5.39 0.50
C LEU A 56 -5.86 4.13 -0.20
N PRO A 57 -6.45 4.28 -1.39
CA PRO A 57 -6.65 3.18 -2.32
C PRO A 57 -5.31 2.58 -2.79
N ARG A 58 -5.37 1.49 -3.54
CA ARG A 58 -4.22 0.79 -4.11
C ARG A 58 -3.71 1.48 -5.40
N ILE A 59 -3.40 2.76 -5.27
CA ILE A 59 -2.84 3.66 -6.30
C ILE A 59 -1.32 3.86 -6.07
N PRO A 60 -0.54 4.40 -7.03
CA PRO A 60 0.90 4.56 -6.86
C PRO A 60 1.33 5.35 -5.62
N GLU A 61 0.54 6.35 -5.24
CA GLU A 61 0.74 7.20 -4.07
C GLU A 61 0.79 6.41 -2.76
N LEU A 62 0.11 5.25 -2.67
CA LEU A 62 0.21 4.33 -1.53
C LEU A 62 1.67 3.92 -1.27
N LEU A 63 2.43 3.69 -2.34
CA LEU A 63 3.84 3.29 -2.27
C LEU A 63 4.79 4.47 -2.14
N VAL A 64 4.39 5.65 -2.64
CA VAL A 64 5.08 6.91 -2.31
C VAL A 64 5.04 7.17 -0.81
N VAL A 65 3.86 7.03 -0.19
CA VAL A 65 3.66 7.20 1.26
C VAL A 65 4.43 6.15 2.06
N MET A 66 4.31 4.88 1.68
CA MET A 66 5.00 3.76 2.35
C MET A 66 6.52 3.93 2.31
N LEU A 67 7.10 4.14 1.13
CA LEU A 67 8.55 4.28 0.97
C LEU A 67 9.06 5.60 1.56
N GLY A 68 8.31 6.70 1.45
CA GLY A 68 8.69 7.99 2.01
C GLY A 68 8.70 7.98 3.55
N ALA A 69 7.72 7.32 4.19
CA ALA A 69 7.75 7.11 5.64
C ALA A 69 9.00 6.32 6.06
N LEU A 70 9.30 5.20 5.39
CA LEU A 70 10.48 4.39 5.69
C LEU A 70 11.80 5.16 5.46
N ARG A 71 11.88 6.01 4.43
CA ARG A 71 13.02 6.90 4.16
C ARG A 71 13.22 7.93 5.27
N ALA A 72 12.16 8.46 5.86
CA ALA A 72 12.21 9.35 7.02
C ALA A 72 12.54 8.62 8.35
N GLY A 73 12.76 7.29 8.31
CA GLY A 73 12.90 6.45 9.51
C GLY A 73 11.59 6.24 10.26
N ALA A 74 10.47 6.75 9.73
CA ALA A 74 9.15 6.63 10.29
C ALA A 74 8.54 5.24 9.99
N VAL A 75 7.54 4.87 10.76
CA VAL A 75 6.82 3.60 10.62
C VAL A 75 5.51 3.86 9.86
N TYR A 76 5.36 3.28 8.66
CA TYR A 76 4.14 3.33 7.83
C TYR A 76 2.97 2.49 8.40
N GLN A 77 1.92 3.12 8.91
CA GLN A 77 0.71 2.43 9.36
C GLN A 77 -0.29 2.25 8.19
N PRO A 78 -0.60 1.03 7.74
CA PRO A 78 -1.65 0.84 6.72
C PRO A 78 -3.06 0.90 7.31
N LEU A 79 -3.97 1.59 6.64
CA LEU A 79 -5.41 1.55 6.87
C LEU A 79 -6.11 1.16 5.57
N PHE A 80 -7.08 0.23 5.64
CA PHE A 80 -7.77 -0.26 4.45
C PHE A 80 -9.06 0.52 4.22
N LYS A 81 -9.25 1.08 3.01
CA LYS A 81 -10.47 1.82 2.62
C LYS A 81 -11.77 1.01 2.74
N ALA A 82 -11.69 -0.32 2.70
CA ALA A 82 -12.83 -1.22 2.89
C ALA A 82 -13.38 -1.27 4.33
N PHE A 83 -12.67 -0.70 5.31
CA PHE A 83 -13.19 -0.55 6.67
C PHE A 83 -14.10 0.67 6.78
N GLY A 84 -15.24 0.50 7.46
CA GLY A 84 -16.08 1.63 7.89
C GLY A 84 -15.44 2.42 9.04
N PRO A 85 -15.94 3.64 9.34
CA PRO A 85 -15.31 4.56 10.30
C PRO A 85 -14.96 3.92 11.65
N LYS A 86 -15.89 3.18 12.27
CA LYS A 86 -15.69 2.45 13.55
C LYS A 86 -14.51 1.46 13.52
N ALA A 87 -14.29 0.79 12.40
CA ALA A 87 -13.22 -0.19 12.23
C ALA A 87 -11.88 0.48 11.92
N ILE A 88 -11.90 1.68 11.33
CA ILE A 88 -10.73 2.56 11.21
C ILE A 88 -10.39 3.12 12.59
N GLU A 89 -11.36 3.72 13.30
CA GLU A 89 -11.29 4.21 14.69
C GLU A 89 -10.65 3.17 15.63
N GLN A 90 -11.05 1.89 15.58
CA GLN A 90 -10.45 0.83 16.41
C GLN A 90 -9.00 0.48 16.04
N ARG A 91 -8.62 0.57 14.75
CA ARG A 91 -7.22 0.47 14.26
C ARG A 91 -6.49 1.79 14.40
N ILE A 92 -7.12 2.72 15.08
CA ILE A 92 -6.61 4.05 15.33
C ILE A 92 -6.43 4.25 16.83
N ALA A 93 -7.37 3.90 17.70
CA ALA A 93 -7.25 4.11 19.13
C ALA A 93 -5.89 3.66 19.74
N GLY A 94 -4.95 4.60 19.91
CA GLY A 94 -3.91 4.53 20.92
C GLY A 94 -2.41 4.66 20.58
N SER A 95 -1.89 5.29 19.50
CA SER A 95 -0.42 5.44 19.35
C SER A 95 0.10 6.82 19.65
N ALA A 96 -0.55 7.86 19.13
CA ALA A 96 0.14 8.94 18.44
C ALA A 96 0.71 8.47 17.09
N ALA A 97 -0.13 8.16 16.09
CA ALA A 97 0.36 8.25 14.71
C ALA A 97 0.28 9.71 14.30
N LYS A 98 1.45 10.27 14.02
CA LYS A 98 1.69 11.71 14.01
C LYS A 98 0.93 12.41 12.88
N LEU A 99 0.66 11.68 11.80
CA LEU A 99 -0.14 12.09 10.66
C LEU A 99 -0.97 10.91 10.13
N ILE A 100 -2.09 11.22 9.47
CA ILE A 100 -2.83 10.30 8.59
C ILE A 100 -2.80 10.89 7.17
N VAL A 101 -2.30 10.12 6.21
CA VAL A 101 -2.40 10.42 4.78
C VAL A 101 -3.68 9.79 4.24
N THR A 102 -4.50 10.55 3.52
CA THR A 102 -5.77 10.10 2.93
C THR A 102 -6.06 10.90 1.66
N ASP A 103 -6.91 10.35 0.80
CA ASP A 103 -7.55 11.10 -0.28
C ASP A 103 -8.83 11.81 0.21
N SER A 104 -9.43 12.61 -0.67
CA SER A 104 -10.71 13.30 -0.40
C SER A 104 -11.91 12.36 -0.28
N VAL A 105 -11.86 11.19 -0.93
CA VAL A 105 -12.94 10.19 -0.93
C VAL A 105 -13.05 9.47 0.42
N ASN A 106 -11.91 9.20 1.07
CA ASN A 106 -11.82 8.53 2.35
C ASN A 106 -11.74 9.51 3.53
N ARG A 107 -11.40 10.79 3.30
CA ARG A 107 -11.34 11.82 4.34
C ARG A 107 -12.58 11.86 5.26
N PRO A 108 -13.84 11.73 4.79
CA PRO A 108 -15.01 11.71 5.68
C PRO A 108 -15.02 10.58 6.71
N LYS A 109 -14.31 9.47 6.44
CA LYS A 109 -14.20 8.35 7.40
C LYS A 109 -13.35 8.69 8.64
N LEU A 110 -12.66 9.84 8.62
CA LEU A 110 -11.81 10.34 9.70
C LEU A 110 -12.45 11.44 10.56
N ASP A 111 -13.66 11.92 10.21
CA ASP A 111 -14.27 13.06 10.92
C ASP A 111 -14.55 12.80 12.41
N ASP A 112 -14.89 11.56 12.76
CA ASP A 112 -15.23 11.14 14.14
C ASP A 112 -14.08 10.44 14.89
N ILE A 113 -12.84 10.57 14.42
CA ILE A 113 -11.73 9.68 14.84
C ILE A 113 -10.72 10.35 15.79
N ALA A 114 -10.42 9.67 16.92
CA ALA A 114 -9.39 10.04 17.88
C ALA A 114 -8.09 9.19 17.76
N ASP A 115 -6.96 9.87 17.59
CA ASP A 115 -5.52 9.47 17.57
C ASP A 115 -5.08 8.00 17.19
N PRO A 116 -4.50 7.77 15.96
CA PRO A 116 -4.10 6.48 15.29
C PRO A 116 -3.08 5.48 15.95
N ARG A 117 -2.88 4.20 15.46
CA ARG A 117 -3.27 2.85 16.08
C ARG A 117 -3.01 1.50 15.32
N TRP A 118 -2.04 1.45 14.42
CA TRP A 118 -1.45 0.29 13.70
C TRP A 118 -2.24 -0.96 13.23
N PRO A 119 -1.92 -1.51 12.03
CA PRO A 119 -1.75 -2.97 11.86
C PRO A 119 -0.62 -3.42 10.88
N TYR A 120 0.12 -4.51 11.16
CA TYR A 120 1.38 -4.88 10.47
C TYR A 120 1.28 -5.61 9.11
N GLY A 121 0.09 -5.92 8.60
CA GLY A 121 -0.08 -6.92 7.53
C GLY A 121 0.41 -6.55 6.11
N GLN A 122 0.47 -5.26 5.74
CA GLN A 122 0.84 -4.86 4.37
C GLN A 122 2.35 -4.86 4.10
N TYR A 123 3.19 -5.00 5.13
CA TYR A 123 4.64 -4.82 5.06
C TYR A 123 5.33 -5.83 4.13
N TYR A 124 5.20 -7.11 4.45
CA TYR A 124 5.86 -8.20 3.73
C TYR A 124 5.35 -8.34 2.28
N ALA A 125 4.08 -8.01 2.04
CA ALA A 125 3.46 -8.11 0.72
C ALA A 125 3.99 -7.09 -0.31
N ALA A 126 4.40 -5.91 0.14
CA ALA A 126 4.75 -4.80 -0.75
C ALA A 126 6.24 -4.43 -0.69
N ILE A 127 6.82 -4.35 0.52
CA ILE A 127 8.17 -3.82 0.73
C ILE A 127 9.22 -4.85 0.33
N GLU A 128 9.05 -6.11 0.76
CA GLU A 128 10.03 -7.15 0.50
C GLU A 128 10.21 -7.43 -1.01
N PRO A 129 9.16 -7.63 -1.83
CA PRO A 129 9.31 -7.75 -3.28
C PRO A 129 10.03 -6.54 -3.91
N LEU A 130 9.69 -5.31 -3.52
CA LEU A 130 10.32 -4.10 -4.06
C LEU A 130 11.81 -3.99 -3.69
N LEU A 131 12.18 -4.28 -2.44
CA LEU A 131 13.59 -4.34 -2.01
C LEU A 131 14.35 -5.46 -2.73
N LEU A 132 13.68 -6.56 -3.07
CA LEU A 132 14.23 -7.66 -3.85
C LEU A 132 14.24 -7.37 -5.37
N GLY A 133 13.76 -6.22 -5.83
CA GLY A 133 13.74 -5.85 -7.25
C GLY A 133 12.68 -6.57 -8.07
N SER A 134 11.62 -7.05 -7.42
CA SER A 134 10.41 -7.57 -8.06
C SER A 134 9.37 -6.46 -8.20
N THR A 135 8.61 -6.49 -9.30
CA THR A 135 7.45 -5.61 -9.51
C THR A 135 6.30 -6.04 -8.58
N THR A 136 5.58 -5.07 -8.00
CA THR A 136 4.40 -5.33 -7.16
C THR A 136 3.14 -4.86 -7.85
N THR A 137 2.17 -5.77 -8.04
CA THR A 137 0.88 -5.47 -8.68
C THR A 137 -0.16 -5.06 -7.65
N PHE A 138 -0.89 -3.98 -7.94
CA PHE A 138 -1.98 -3.48 -7.12
C PHE A 138 -3.32 -3.50 -7.87
N GLN A 139 -4.24 -4.34 -7.39
CA GLN A 139 -5.64 -4.42 -7.85
C GLN A 139 -6.54 -3.61 -6.92
N GLU A 140 -7.13 -2.53 -7.42
CA GLU A 140 -8.04 -1.66 -6.63
C GLU A 140 -9.53 -2.01 -6.79
N ALA A 141 -9.86 -2.83 -7.78
CA ALA A 141 -11.23 -3.27 -8.09
C ALA A 141 -11.89 -4.05 -6.96
N GLU A 142 -13.23 -4.17 -7.01
CA GLU A 142 -13.97 -5.08 -6.13
C GLU A 142 -13.48 -6.52 -6.27
N PHE A 143 -13.54 -7.28 -5.17
CA PHE A 143 -13.08 -8.65 -5.16
C PHE A 143 -14.07 -9.57 -5.89
N SER A 144 -13.58 -10.23 -6.94
CA SER A 144 -14.20 -11.40 -7.57
C SER A 144 -13.14 -12.50 -7.65
N VAL A 145 -13.54 -13.76 -7.43
CA VAL A 145 -12.65 -14.92 -7.54
C VAL A 145 -12.08 -15.00 -8.95
N ASP A 146 -12.95 -14.99 -9.97
CA ASP A 146 -12.56 -15.11 -11.38
C ASP A 146 -11.58 -14.02 -11.79
N ALA A 147 -11.88 -12.75 -11.44
CA ALA A 147 -11.02 -11.62 -11.75
C ALA A 147 -9.66 -11.72 -11.05
N THR A 148 -9.62 -12.18 -9.80
CA THR A 148 -8.36 -12.39 -9.07
C THR A 148 -7.53 -13.54 -9.64
N CYS A 149 -8.15 -14.67 -9.99
CA CYS A 149 -7.47 -15.81 -10.64
C CYS A 149 -6.93 -15.45 -12.04
N GLN A 150 -7.70 -14.67 -12.80
CA GLN A 150 -7.28 -14.14 -14.10
C GLN A 150 -6.06 -13.20 -13.94
N ILE A 151 -6.10 -12.23 -13.03
CA ILE A 151 -4.98 -11.32 -12.74
C ILE A 151 -3.72 -12.07 -12.25
N ILE A 152 -3.89 -13.10 -11.41
CA ILE A 152 -2.77 -13.94 -10.96
C ILE A 152 -2.09 -14.63 -12.15
N SER A 153 -2.89 -15.15 -13.09
CA SER A 153 -2.40 -15.84 -14.28
C SER A 153 -1.74 -14.89 -15.28
N ASP A 154 -2.44 -13.82 -15.67
CA ASP A 154 -2.00 -12.86 -16.70
C ASP A 154 -0.73 -12.09 -16.31
N HIS A 155 -0.56 -11.81 -15.01
CA HIS A 155 0.61 -11.12 -14.49
C HIS A 155 1.64 -12.06 -13.82
N ALA A 156 1.47 -13.38 -13.95
CA ALA A 156 2.34 -14.40 -13.38
C ALA A 156 2.69 -14.17 -11.89
N ILE A 157 1.67 -13.88 -11.07
CA ILE A 157 1.83 -13.51 -9.67
C ILE A 157 2.25 -14.73 -8.82
N THR A 158 3.52 -14.80 -8.45
CA THR A 158 4.09 -15.89 -7.64
C THR A 158 4.01 -15.68 -6.13
N ASN A 159 3.63 -14.48 -5.67
CA ASN A 159 3.41 -14.15 -4.27
C ASN A 159 2.12 -13.32 -4.13
N PHE A 160 1.09 -13.90 -3.51
CA PHE A 160 -0.24 -13.30 -3.39
C PHE A 160 -0.58 -13.01 -1.93
N ALA A 161 -0.97 -11.76 -1.64
CA ALA A 161 -1.27 -11.28 -0.29
C ALA A 161 -2.64 -10.60 -0.21
N ALA A 162 -3.56 -11.20 0.55
CA ALA A 162 -4.93 -10.71 0.73
C ALA A 162 -5.43 -10.86 2.18
N ALA A 163 -6.68 -10.45 2.44
CA ALA A 163 -7.32 -10.70 3.73
C ALA A 163 -7.66 -12.21 3.89
N PRO A 164 -7.66 -12.79 5.11
CA PRO A 164 -8.02 -14.20 5.33
C PRO A 164 -9.40 -14.64 4.82
N THR A 165 -10.31 -13.70 4.53
CA THR A 165 -11.59 -13.99 3.87
C THR A 165 -11.43 -14.26 2.38
N VAL A 166 -10.52 -13.56 1.69
CA VAL A 166 -10.25 -13.74 0.24
C VAL A 166 -9.70 -15.14 -0.03
N TYR A 167 -8.70 -15.60 0.74
CA TYR A 167 -8.19 -16.97 0.62
C TYR A 167 -9.30 -18.02 0.81
N ARG A 168 -10.21 -17.81 1.78
CA ARG A 168 -11.34 -18.72 2.01
C ARG A 168 -12.33 -18.77 0.85
N LEU A 169 -12.56 -17.64 0.17
CA LEU A 169 -13.44 -17.58 -1.00
C LEU A 169 -12.81 -18.25 -2.23
N ILE A 170 -11.50 -18.04 -2.46
CA ILE A 170 -10.76 -18.71 -3.54
C ILE A 170 -10.72 -20.24 -3.30
N ILE A 171 -10.37 -20.69 -2.09
CA ILE A 171 -10.34 -22.13 -1.72
C ILE A 171 -11.74 -22.78 -1.77
N ALA A 172 -12.82 -22.00 -1.64
CA ALA A 172 -14.18 -22.52 -1.76
C ALA A 172 -14.61 -22.72 -3.23
N ALA A 173 -14.09 -21.90 -4.16
CA ALA A 173 -14.37 -22.01 -5.59
C ALA A 173 -13.55 -23.09 -6.30
N ASP A 174 -12.38 -23.47 -5.75
CA ASP A 174 -11.49 -24.54 -6.23
C ASP A 174 -12.01 -25.97 -5.89
N LYS A 175 -13.32 -26.11 -5.62
CA LYS A 175 -13.96 -27.37 -5.19
C LYS A 175 -15.07 -27.89 -6.10
N ASP A 176 -15.33 -27.17 -7.19
CA ASP A 176 -16.21 -27.55 -8.29
C ASP A 176 -15.39 -27.86 -9.56
#